data_AF-A0AA39LB71-F1
#
_entry.id   AF-A0AA39LB71-F1
#
_cell.length_a   1.000
_cell.length_b   1.000
_cell.length_c   1.000
_cell.angle_alpha   90.00
_cell.angle_beta   90.00
_cell.angle_gamma   90.00
#
_symmetry.space_group_name_H-M   'P 1'
#
loop_
_entity.id
_entity.type
_entity.pdbx_description
1 polymer ?
#
loop_
_entity_poly.entity_id
_entity_poly.type
_entity_poly.pdbx_seq_one_letter_code
_entity_poly.pdbx_strand_id
1 'polypeptide(L)'
;MEALKDTLSQCEKLRTPNYLGLVVSIVILLGILVSYLPQHYRIISRGTSEGISPYFVLLGTTSATAGFGNILTVKGSREAISCCKELDTFECAAGLLGVAQLGAQWVCFALILVLFLIFFRYKDANVPSDELRATSPRWQTAVIVGLLCVLHGLIVVIITGVFFIALPSHLTFWANFLGIMAAVLAAIQYIPQIWTTYHLKHVGSLSIPMMCIQTPGGLLFAASLFGRLGWAGWSTWGIYILTAIMQGVVLFMGVYYEFAARREEQEQRHLDQQAANEQSAGPRRPTANRTYSEGWERGLPGPFTGHPELYVETEEDLDAIQEREERAIARENQPLLKPGGIGNPKKNYHSTHD
;
A
#
# COMPACT_ATOMS: atom_id res chain seq x y z
N MET A 1 1.40 6.14 -58.05
CA MET A 1 1.35 4.66 -58.13
C MET A 1 2.19 3.99 -57.05
N GLU A 2 3.37 4.50 -56.69
CA GLU A 2 4.17 3.98 -55.55
C GLU A 2 3.47 4.12 -54.19
N ALA A 3 2.92 5.29 -53.85
CA ALA A 3 2.21 5.46 -52.58
C ALA A 3 1.00 4.52 -52.40
N LEU A 4 0.28 4.22 -53.49
CA LEU A 4 -0.86 3.29 -53.47
C LEU A 4 -0.37 1.83 -53.27
N LYS A 5 0.75 1.45 -53.91
CA LYS A 5 1.38 0.13 -53.73
C LYS A 5 1.93 -0.06 -52.32
N ASP A 6 2.54 0.98 -51.74
CA ASP A 6 3.01 0.95 -50.36
C ASP A 6 1.83 0.74 -49.40
N THR A 7 0.75 1.49 -49.56
CA THR A 7 -0.45 1.37 -48.69
C THR A 7 -1.07 -0.03 -48.77
N LEU A 8 -1.23 -0.58 -49.99
CA LEU A 8 -1.74 -1.95 -50.20
C LEU A 8 -0.84 -3.02 -49.57
N SER A 9 0.49 -2.90 -49.77
CA SER A 9 1.45 -3.84 -49.17
C SER A 9 1.47 -3.78 -47.64
N GLN A 10 1.10 -2.64 -47.08
CA GLN A 10 1.10 -2.38 -45.64
C GLN A 10 -0.19 -2.90 -44.98
N CYS A 11 -1.34 -2.76 -45.64
CA CYS A 11 -2.59 -3.42 -45.21
C CYS A 11 -2.50 -4.95 -45.37
N GLU A 12 -1.78 -5.46 -46.37
CA GLU A 12 -1.59 -6.91 -46.57
C GLU A 12 -0.80 -7.57 -45.42
N LYS A 13 0.12 -6.84 -44.78
CA LYS A 13 0.79 -7.30 -43.55
C LYS A 13 -0.16 -7.44 -42.36
N LEU A 14 -1.24 -6.66 -42.32
CA LEU A 14 -2.26 -6.73 -41.26
C LEU A 14 -3.25 -7.88 -41.49
N ARG A 15 -3.32 -8.42 -42.71
CA ARG A 15 -4.20 -9.52 -43.10
C ARG A 15 -3.82 -10.87 -42.48
N THR A 16 -2.55 -11.06 -42.13
CA THR A 16 -2.07 -12.29 -41.48
C THR A 16 -1.70 -12.03 -40.03
N PRO A 17 -2.67 -12.09 -39.09
CA PRO A 17 -2.42 -11.77 -37.70
C PRO A 17 -1.46 -12.80 -37.08
N ASN A 18 -0.42 -12.30 -36.42
CA ASN A 18 0.44 -13.14 -35.60
C ASN A 18 -0.33 -13.61 -34.36
N TYR A 19 -0.71 -14.89 -34.33
CA TYR A 19 -1.46 -15.50 -33.22
C TYR A 19 -0.77 -15.36 -31.86
N LEU A 20 0.55 -15.41 -31.80
CA LEU A 20 1.28 -15.21 -30.54
C LEU A 20 1.12 -13.76 -30.05
N GLY A 21 1.25 -12.78 -30.96
CA GLY A 21 1.02 -11.37 -30.65
C GLY A 21 -0.43 -11.09 -30.24
N LEU A 22 -1.39 -11.78 -30.87
CA LEU A 22 -2.81 -11.71 -30.51
C LEU A 22 -3.06 -12.20 -29.08
N VAL A 23 -2.59 -13.41 -28.75
CA VAL A 23 -2.73 -14.01 -27.42
C VAL A 23 -2.09 -13.13 -26.36
N VAL A 24 -0.85 -12.68 -26.58
CA VAL A 24 -0.14 -11.78 -25.66
C VAL A 24 -0.94 -10.49 -25.44
N SER A 25 -1.47 -9.88 -26.50
CA SER A 25 -2.27 -8.65 -26.36
C SER A 25 -3.59 -8.86 -25.63
N ILE A 26 -4.28 -10.00 -25.82
CA ILE A 26 -5.49 -10.33 -25.07
C ILE A 26 -5.16 -10.52 -23.59
N VAL A 27 -4.10 -11.27 -23.26
CA VAL A 27 -3.65 -11.47 -21.88
C VAL A 27 -3.31 -10.14 -21.21
N ILE A 28 -2.61 -9.25 -21.90
CA ILE A 28 -2.31 -7.90 -21.39
C ILE A 28 -3.59 -7.10 -21.17
N LEU A 29 -4.54 -7.13 -22.11
CA LEU A 29 -5.81 -6.40 -21.97
C LEU A 29 -6.59 -6.87 -20.74
N LEU A 30 -6.70 -8.20 -20.54
CA LEU A 30 -7.32 -8.77 -19.34
C LEU A 30 -6.55 -8.40 -18.07
N GLY A 31 -5.21 -8.46 -18.13
CA GLY A 31 -4.32 -8.06 -17.04
C GLY A 31 -4.51 -6.60 -16.62
N ILE A 32 -4.70 -5.68 -17.58
CA ILE A 32 -5.03 -4.28 -17.32
C ILE A 32 -6.34 -4.20 -16.55
N LEU A 33 -7.43 -4.80 -17.05
CA LEU A 33 -8.73 -4.75 -16.39
C LEU A 33 -8.67 -5.30 -14.96
N VAL A 34 -8.06 -6.48 -14.78
CA VAL A 34 -7.91 -7.12 -13.47
C VAL A 34 -7.06 -6.26 -12.53
N SER A 35 -6.02 -5.60 -13.02
CA SER A 35 -5.13 -4.77 -12.19
C SER A 35 -5.81 -3.52 -11.65
N TYR A 36 -6.80 -2.97 -12.36
CA TYR A 36 -7.52 -1.78 -11.93
C TYR A 36 -8.69 -2.10 -10.99
N LEU A 37 -9.28 -3.30 -11.08
CA LEU A 37 -10.43 -3.72 -10.26
C LEU A 37 -10.24 -3.52 -8.75
N PRO A 38 -9.12 -3.93 -8.11
CA PRO A 38 -8.91 -3.73 -6.67
C PRO A 38 -8.98 -2.25 -6.27
N GLN A 39 -8.45 -1.35 -7.11
CA GLN A 39 -8.45 0.08 -6.84
C GLN A 39 -9.86 0.66 -6.95
N HIS A 40 -10.62 0.30 -8.00
CA HIS A 40 -12.02 0.71 -8.13
C HIS A 40 -12.86 0.19 -6.96
N TYR A 41 -12.70 -1.10 -6.62
CA TYR A 41 -13.39 -1.72 -5.50
C TYR A 41 -13.06 -1.03 -4.17
N ARG A 42 -11.78 -0.70 -3.90
CA ARG A 42 -11.36 -0.01 -2.67
C ARG A 42 -12.02 1.36 -2.52
N ILE A 43 -12.15 2.12 -3.61
CA ILE A 43 -12.81 3.44 -3.58
C ILE A 43 -14.31 3.29 -3.32
N ILE A 44 -14.97 2.37 -4.04
CA ILE A 44 -16.42 2.14 -3.91
C ILE A 44 -16.78 1.59 -2.53
N SER A 45 -16.03 0.61 -2.03
CA SER A 45 -16.29 -0.03 -0.73
C SER A 45 -16.02 0.89 0.46
N ARG A 46 -14.99 1.76 0.39
CA ARG A 46 -14.73 2.75 1.44
C ARG A 46 -15.75 3.90 1.42
N GLY A 47 -16.39 4.16 0.28
CA GLY A 47 -17.33 5.28 0.13
C GLY A 47 -16.67 6.66 0.30
N THR A 48 -15.34 6.73 0.31
CA THR A 48 -14.56 7.96 0.46
C THR A 48 -13.27 7.88 -0.35
N SER A 49 -12.82 9.03 -0.83
CA SER A 49 -11.53 9.19 -1.51
C SER A 49 -10.39 9.60 -0.58
N GLU A 50 -10.59 9.54 0.74
CA GLU A 50 -9.53 9.82 1.72
C GLU A 50 -8.32 8.88 1.55
N GLY A 51 -7.13 9.49 1.48
CA GLY A 51 -5.87 8.81 1.20
C GLY A 51 -5.41 8.86 -0.26
N ILE A 52 -6.28 9.24 -1.20
CA ILE A 52 -5.91 9.45 -2.61
C ILE A 52 -5.44 10.88 -2.80
N SER A 53 -4.21 11.06 -3.32
CA SER A 53 -3.66 12.39 -3.60
C SER A 53 -4.37 13.04 -4.80
N PRO A 54 -4.91 14.27 -4.68
CA PRO A 54 -5.50 14.98 -5.81
C PRO A 54 -4.49 15.22 -6.95
N TYR A 55 -3.21 15.43 -6.61
CA TYR A 55 -2.13 15.58 -7.59
C TYR A 55 -1.87 14.29 -8.37
N PHE A 56 -1.98 13.13 -7.72
CA PHE A 56 -1.86 11.83 -8.38
C PHE A 56 -2.98 11.63 -9.42
N VAL A 57 -4.21 11.98 -9.05
CA VAL A 57 -5.36 11.89 -9.97
C VAL A 57 -5.20 12.87 -11.13
N LEU A 58 -4.78 14.11 -10.86
CA LEU A 58 -4.55 15.14 -11.89
C LEU A 58 -3.46 14.69 -12.89
N LEU A 59 -2.26 14.42 -12.41
CA LEU A 59 -1.10 14.06 -13.26
C LEU A 59 -1.33 12.73 -13.99
N GLY A 60 -1.93 11.75 -13.30
CA GLY A 60 -2.24 10.46 -13.91
C GLY A 60 -3.30 10.57 -15.01
N THR A 61 -4.35 11.38 -14.82
CA THR A 61 -5.41 11.52 -15.83
C THR A 61 -4.93 12.32 -17.04
N THR A 62 -4.18 13.41 -16.83
CA THR A 62 -3.63 14.20 -17.93
C THR A 62 -2.57 13.42 -18.71
N SER A 63 -1.69 12.68 -18.02
CA SER A 63 -0.73 11.76 -18.64
C SER A 63 -1.42 10.66 -19.45
N ALA A 64 -2.43 9.98 -18.88
CA ALA A 64 -3.18 8.93 -19.58
C ALA A 64 -3.93 9.48 -20.81
N THR A 65 -4.49 10.68 -20.71
CA THR A 65 -5.17 11.34 -21.84
C THR A 65 -4.19 11.71 -22.95
N ALA A 66 -3.01 12.21 -22.59
CA ALA A 66 -1.93 12.49 -23.53
C ALA A 66 -1.42 11.20 -24.21
N GLY A 67 -1.22 10.13 -23.45
CA GLY A 67 -0.82 8.81 -23.95
C GLY A 67 -1.85 8.20 -24.90
N PHE A 68 -3.15 8.31 -24.58
CA PHE A 68 -4.21 7.84 -25.46
C PHE A 68 -4.30 8.70 -26.74
N GLY A 69 -4.15 10.02 -26.64
CA GLY A 69 -4.04 10.88 -27.81
C GLY A 69 -2.83 10.56 -28.69
N ASN A 70 -1.68 10.22 -28.08
CA ASN A 70 -0.46 9.82 -28.80
C ASN A 70 -0.69 8.57 -29.65
N ILE A 71 -1.24 7.48 -29.10
CA ILE A 71 -1.47 6.25 -29.88
C ILE A 71 -2.50 6.45 -31.00
N LEU A 72 -3.49 7.32 -30.83
CA LEU A 72 -4.46 7.61 -31.89
C LEU A 72 -3.86 8.41 -33.05
N THR A 73 -2.80 9.19 -32.78
CA THR A 73 -2.20 10.12 -33.74
C THR A 73 -0.90 9.60 -34.37
N VAL A 74 -0.26 8.59 -33.77
CA VAL A 74 0.96 7.98 -34.31
C VAL A 74 0.69 7.35 -35.67
N LYS A 75 1.66 7.47 -36.59
CA LYS A 75 1.52 7.06 -37.99
C LYS A 75 1.07 5.61 -38.14
N GLY A 76 1.70 4.67 -37.41
CA GLY A 76 1.37 3.25 -37.50
C GLY A 76 -0.08 2.91 -37.13
N SER A 77 -0.62 3.52 -36.06
CA SER A 77 -2.02 3.33 -35.69
C SER A 77 -2.97 3.94 -36.71
N ARG A 78 -2.66 5.12 -37.25
CA ARG A 78 -3.49 5.77 -38.28
C ARG A 78 -3.59 4.94 -39.54
N GLU A 79 -2.47 4.37 -39.98
CA GLU A 79 -2.44 3.48 -41.14
C GLU A 79 -3.28 2.23 -40.88
N ALA A 80 -3.14 1.60 -39.71
CA ALA A 80 -3.95 0.45 -39.30
C ALA A 80 -5.45 0.78 -39.27
N ILE A 81 -5.85 1.95 -38.72
CA ILE A 81 -7.24 2.42 -38.72
C ILE A 81 -7.74 2.65 -40.15
N SER A 82 -6.90 3.14 -41.06
CA SER A 82 -7.29 3.35 -42.46
C SER A 82 -7.48 2.02 -43.22
N CYS A 83 -6.62 1.02 -42.96
CA CYS A 83 -6.70 -0.32 -43.55
C CYS A 83 -7.94 -1.09 -43.10
N CYS A 84 -8.51 -0.77 -41.94
CA CYS A 84 -9.76 -1.41 -41.45
C CYS A 84 -10.98 -1.21 -42.35
N LYS A 85 -10.91 -0.32 -43.37
CA LYS A 85 -11.97 -0.20 -44.39
C LYS A 85 -11.97 -1.34 -45.40
N GLU A 86 -10.83 -2.02 -45.57
CA GLU A 86 -10.61 -3.06 -46.58
C GLU A 86 -10.37 -4.45 -45.99
N LEU A 87 -10.08 -4.53 -44.68
CA LEU A 87 -9.80 -5.77 -43.95
C LEU A 87 -11.05 -6.37 -43.32
N ASP A 88 -11.02 -7.68 -43.07
CA ASP A 88 -12.07 -8.34 -42.30
C ASP A 88 -12.09 -7.88 -40.84
N THR A 89 -13.24 -8.04 -40.18
CA THR A 89 -13.47 -7.55 -38.80
C THR A 89 -12.43 -8.09 -37.81
N PHE A 90 -12.05 -9.37 -37.95
CA PHE A 90 -11.08 -10.02 -37.07
C PHE A 90 -9.66 -9.49 -37.26
N GLU A 91 -9.24 -9.28 -38.51
CA GLU A 91 -7.92 -8.75 -38.87
C GLU A 91 -7.77 -7.30 -38.39
N CYS A 92 -8.79 -6.48 -38.61
CA CYS A 92 -8.86 -5.12 -38.09
C CYS A 92 -8.80 -5.11 -36.55
N ALA A 93 -9.58 -5.95 -35.87
CA ALA A 93 -9.56 -6.05 -34.41
C ALA A 93 -8.16 -6.44 -33.89
N ALA A 94 -7.50 -7.42 -34.52
CA ALA A 94 -6.14 -7.82 -34.18
C ALA A 94 -5.13 -6.67 -34.35
N GLY A 95 -5.25 -5.90 -35.45
CA GLY A 95 -4.43 -4.72 -35.73
C GLY A 95 -4.60 -3.60 -34.72
N LEU A 96 -5.84 -3.35 -34.26
CA LEU A 96 -6.19 -2.27 -33.34
C LEU A 96 -6.07 -2.62 -31.85
N LEU A 97 -5.67 -3.85 -31.49
CA LEU A 97 -5.53 -4.27 -30.10
C LEU A 97 -4.65 -3.33 -29.24
N GLY A 98 -3.56 -2.78 -29.80
CA GLY A 98 -2.73 -1.80 -29.09
C GLY A 98 -3.50 -0.52 -28.71
N VAL A 99 -4.34 -0.03 -29.63
CA VAL A 99 -5.24 1.11 -29.38
C VAL A 99 -6.29 0.74 -28.34
N ALA A 100 -6.86 -0.46 -28.42
CA ALA A 100 -7.85 -0.95 -27.46
C ALA A 100 -7.26 -1.10 -26.05
N GLN A 101 -6.01 -1.56 -25.91
CA GLN A 101 -5.30 -1.67 -24.63
C GLN A 101 -5.08 -0.30 -24.00
N LEU A 102 -4.60 0.69 -24.76
CA LEU A 102 -4.44 2.07 -24.30
C LEU A 102 -5.78 2.73 -23.97
N GLY A 103 -6.81 2.50 -24.79
CA GLY A 103 -8.16 2.97 -24.54
C GLY A 103 -8.75 2.40 -23.27
N ALA A 104 -8.61 1.09 -23.04
CA ALA A 104 -9.06 0.43 -21.81
C ALA A 104 -8.35 0.99 -20.57
N GLN A 105 -7.03 1.18 -20.64
CA GLN A 105 -6.26 1.80 -19.56
C GLN A 105 -6.73 3.24 -19.29
N TRP A 106 -6.95 4.05 -20.34
CA TRP A 106 -7.45 5.41 -20.21
C TRP A 106 -8.85 5.45 -19.60
N VAL A 107 -9.78 4.59 -20.04
CA VAL A 107 -11.12 4.47 -19.45
C VAL A 107 -11.04 4.06 -17.99
N CYS A 108 -10.22 3.06 -17.64
CA CYS A 108 -10.05 2.63 -16.25
C CYS A 108 -9.55 3.77 -15.35
N PHE A 109 -8.60 4.58 -15.83
CA PHE A 109 -8.09 5.72 -15.09
C PHE A 109 -9.10 6.88 -15.02
N ALA A 110 -9.85 7.14 -16.10
CA ALA A 110 -10.94 8.10 -16.10
C ALA A 110 -12.05 7.71 -15.11
N LEU A 111 -12.35 6.41 -14.97
CA LEU A 111 -13.25 5.91 -13.94
C LEU A 111 -12.72 6.21 -12.52
N ILE A 112 -11.40 6.12 -12.29
CA ILE A 112 -10.81 6.55 -11.00
C ILE A 112 -11.07 8.04 -10.75
N LEU A 113 -10.90 8.91 -11.76
CA LEU A 113 -11.23 10.33 -11.62
C LEU A 113 -12.71 10.53 -11.29
N VAL A 114 -13.62 9.85 -11.98
CA VAL A 114 -15.07 9.95 -11.73
C VAL A 114 -15.42 9.49 -10.32
N LEU A 115 -14.91 8.33 -9.89
CA LEU A 115 -15.10 7.84 -8.53
C LEU A 115 -14.49 8.79 -7.50
N PHE A 116 -13.31 9.35 -7.78
CA PHE A 116 -12.65 10.34 -6.94
C PHE A 116 -13.54 11.57 -6.74
N LEU A 117 -14.18 12.08 -7.79
CA LEU A 117 -15.08 13.24 -7.71
C LEU A 117 -16.40 12.91 -7.00
N ILE A 118 -16.97 11.72 -7.23
CA ILE A 118 -18.23 11.29 -6.60
C ILE A 118 -18.04 11.07 -5.09
N PHE A 119 -16.99 10.33 -4.72
CA PHE A 119 -16.66 9.99 -3.33
C PHE A 119 -15.75 11.02 -2.66
N PHE A 120 -15.65 12.24 -3.23
CA PHE A 120 -15.01 13.38 -2.57
C PHE A 120 -15.97 13.98 -1.53
N ARG A 121 -16.37 13.20 -0.52
CA ARG A 121 -17.27 13.63 0.55
C ARG A 121 -16.57 13.58 1.89
N TYR A 122 -16.37 14.77 2.47
CA TYR A 122 -15.74 14.99 3.78
C TYR A 122 -16.67 14.74 4.99
N LYS A 123 -17.99 14.51 4.78
CA LYS A 123 -18.96 14.53 5.90
C LYS A 123 -19.46 13.17 6.40
N ASP A 124 -19.31 12.08 5.64
CA ASP A 124 -19.93 10.79 5.97
C ASP A 124 -19.04 9.58 5.62
N ALA A 125 -17.72 9.68 5.84
CA ALA A 125 -16.84 8.53 5.62
C ALA A 125 -16.99 7.54 6.79
N ASN A 126 -17.35 6.28 6.48
CA ASN A 126 -17.34 5.15 7.43
C ASN A 126 -15.88 4.72 7.73
N VAL A 127 -15.06 5.66 8.21
CA VAL A 127 -13.63 5.43 8.48
C VAL A 127 -13.36 5.79 9.95
N PRO A 128 -12.65 4.92 10.71
CA PRO A 128 -12.23 5.22 12.08
C PRO A 128 -11.50 6.56 12.17
N SER A 129 -11.80 7.35 13.21
CA SER A 129 -11.31 8.74 13.41
C SER A 129 -9.79 8.88 13.45
N ASP A 130 -9.08 7.78 13.67
CA ASP A 130 -7.63 7.61 13.70
C ASP A 130 -6.96 7.57 12.31
N GLU A 131 -7.71 7.29 11.23
CA GLU A 131 -7.20 7.36 9.84
C GLU A 131 -7.42 8.73 9.16
N LEU A 132 -8.27 9.61 9.72
CA LEU A 132 -8.55 10.93 9.14
C LEU A 132 -7.33 11.85 9.31
N ARG A 133 -6.77 12.32 8.19
CA ARG A 133 -5.70 13.33 8.23
C ARG A 133 -6.23 14.62 8.88
N ALA A 134 -5.48 15.17 9.84
CA ALA A 134 -5.81 16.39 10.57
C ALA A 134 -6.11 17.63 9.68
N THR A 135 -5.68 17.61 8.41
CA THR A 135 -5.98 18.63 7.40
C THR A 135 -6.37 18.01 6.07
N SER A 136 -7.64 17.66 5.91
CA SER A 136 -8.19 17.22 4.61
C SER A 136 -8.18 18.35 3.58
N PRO A 137 -7.77 18.11 2.31
CA PRO A 137 -7.90 19.11 1.25
C PRO A 137 -9.36 19.52 1.03
N ARG A 138 -9.59 20.83 0.82
CA ARG A 138 -10.95 21.38 0.62
C ARG A 138 -11.59 20.78 -0.65
N TRP A 139 -12.92 20.66 -0.66
CA TRP A 139 -13.70 20.23 -1.85
C TRP A 139 -13.38 21.02 -3.13
N GLN A 140 -12.97 22.29 -2.97
CA GLN A 140 -12.47 23.14 -4.04
C GLN A 140 -11.31 22.50 -4.80
N THR A 141 -10.40 21.82 -4.11
CA THR A 141 -9.26 21.14 -4.73
C THR A 141 -9.71 20.03 -5.67
N ALA A 142 -10.70 19.22 -5.27
CA ALA A 142 -11.23 18.16 -6.13
C ALA A 142 -11.91 18.73 -7.38
N VAL A 143 -12.69 19.80 -7.23
CA VAL A 143 -13.36 20.46 -8.35
C VAL A 143 -12.34 21.09 -9.30
N ILE A 144 -11.31 21.75 -8.78
CA ILE A 144 -10.22 22.30 -9.60
C ILE A 144 -9.50 21.19 -10.36
N VAL A 145 -9.17 20.07 -9.70
CA VAL A 145 -8.54 18.91 -10.37
C VAL A 145 -9.43 18.36 -11.47
N GLY A 146 -10.72 18.13 -11.19
CA GLY A 146 -11.69 17.67 -12.19
C GLY A 146 -11.79 18.61 -13.39
N LEU A 147 -11.89 19.92 -13.14
CA LEU A 147 -11.96 20.94 -14.17
C LEU A 147 -10.69 20.97 -15.03
N LEU A 148 -9.51 20.92 -14.42
CA LEU A 148 -8.23 20.89 -15.12
C LEU A 148 -8.09 19.63 -15.99
N CYS A 149 -8.50 18.46 -15.48
CA CYS A 149 -8.51 17.22 -16.26
C CYS A 149 -9.43 17.31 -17.49
N VAL A 150 -10.66 17.81 -17.30
CA VAL A 150 -11.63 17.96 -18.40
C VAL A 150 -11.15 18.99 -19.42
N LEU A 151 -10.65 20.15 -18.96
CA LEU A 151 -10.13 21.20 -19.83
C LEU A 151 -8.92 20.71 -20.63
N HIS A 152 -7.98 20.01 -19.98
CA HIS A 152 -6.85 19.39 -20.68
C HIS A 152 -7.33 18.38 -21.73
N GLY A 153 -8.25 17.48 -21.38
CA GLY A 153 -8.81 16.52 -22.34
C GLY A 153 -9.49 17.18 -23.53
N LEU A 154 -10.27 18.24 -23.29
CA LEU A 154 -10.93 19.01 -24.34
C LEU A 154 -9.89 19.68 -25.26
N ILE A 155 -8.84 20.30 -24.70
CA ILE A 155 -7.75 20.90 -25.47
C ILE A 155 -7.07 19.85 -26.34
N VAL A 156 -6.74 18.67 -25.79
CA VAL A 156 -6.14 17.57 -26.55
C VAL A 156 -7.05 17.15 -27.71
N VAL A 157 -8.35 16.98 -27.47
CA VAL A 157 -9.32 16.60 -28.51
C VAL A 157 -9.42 17.67 -29.60
N ILE A 158 -9.57 18.95 -29.24
CA ILE A 158 -9.69 20.05 -30.20
C ILE A 158 -8.43 20.17 -31.05
N ILE A 159 -7.26 20.22 -30.42
CA ILE A 159 -5.99 20.37 -31.14
C ILE A 159 -5.73 19.14 -32.03
N THR A 160 -6.03 17.94 -31.54
CA THR A 160 -5.94 16.72 -32.35
C THR A 160 -6.85 16.79 -33.57
N GLY A 161 -8.09 17.25 -33.41
CA GLY A 161 -9.02 17.45 -34.52
C GLY A 161 -8.51 18.48 -35.55
N VAL A 162 -7.94 19.59 -35.08
CA VAL A 162 -7.32 20.61 -35.95
C VAL A 162 -6.16 20.03 -36.75
N PHE A 163 -5.24 19.30 -36.12
CA PHE A 163 -4.16 18.64 -36.85
C PHE A 163 -4.67 17.57 -37.82
N PHE A 164 -5.76 16.87 -37.48
CA PHE A 164 -6.32 15.84 -38.35
C PHE A 164 -6.97 16.41 -39.61
N ILE A 165 -7.68 17.53 -39.48
CA ILE A 165 -8.48 18.12 -40.57
C ILE A 165 -7.68 19.16 -41.36
N ALA A 166 -7.01 20.09 -40.67
CA ALA A 166 -6.38 21.26 -41.30
C ALA A 166 -4.88 21.07 -41.60
N LEU A 167 -4.17 20.29 -40.78
CA LEU A 167 -2.70 20.17 -40.83
C LEU A 167 -2.20 18.72 -40.74
N PRO A 168 -2.65 17.80 -41.62
CA PRO A 168 -2.35 16.36 -41.50
C PRO A 168 -0.85 16.03 -41.62
N SER A 169 -0.07 16.90 -42.27
CA SER A 169 1.40 16.77 -42.35
C SER A 169 2.09 16.88 -40.99
N HIS A 170 1.49 17.58 -40.03
CA HIS A 170 2.06 17.82 -38.70
C HIS A 170 1.56 16.84 -37.62
N LEU A 171 0.70 15.88 -37.97
CA LEU A 171 0.17 14.89 -37.02
C LEU A 171 1.26 14.07 -36.32
N THR A 172 2.34 13.73 -37.02
CA THR A 172 3.46 12.99 -36.41
C THR A 172 4.18 13.83 -35.35
N PHE A 173 4.32 15.14 -35.59
CA PHE A 173 4.87 16.06 -34.60
C PHE A 173 3.95 16.14 -33.37
N TRP A 174 2.65 16.30 -33.59
CA TRP A 174 1.65 16.32 -32.52
C TRP A 174 1.65 15.02 -31.70
N ALA A 175 1.73 13.85 -32.36
CA ALA A 175 1.85 12.56 -31.68
C ALA A 175 3.08 12.54 -30.76
N ASN A 176 4.25 12.93 -31.27
CA ASN A 176 5.48 12.95 -30.46
C ASN A 176 5.39 13.93 -29.29
N PHE A 177 4.79 15.10 -29.50
CA PHE A 177 4.55 16.07 -28.43
C PHE A 177 3.67 15.48 -27.32
N LEU A 178 2.54 14.85 -27.68
CA LEU A 178 1.67 14.17 -26.72
C LEU A 178 2.38 13.06 -25.96
N GLY A 179 3.26 12.31 -26.63
CA GLY A 179 4.02 11.25 -25.99
C GLY A 179 5.05 11.78 -24.98
N ILE A 180 5.78 12.84 -25.34
CA ILE A 180 6.70 13.52 -24.42
C ILE A 180 5.94 14.13 -23.25
N MET A 181 4.80 14.77 -23.50
CA MET A 181 3.95 15.34 -22.46
C MET A 181 3.48 14.26 -21.47
N ALA A 182 3.02 13.12 -21.97
CA ALA A 182 2.65 11.98 -21.13
C ALA A 182 3.82 11.49 -20.26
N ALA A 183 5.01 11.35 -20.86
CA ALA A 183 6.23 10.91 -20.18
C ALA A 183 6.67 11.90 -19.07
N VAL A 184 6.65 13.20 -19.36
CA VAL A 184 6.99 14.25 -18.38
C VAL A 184 6.00 14.27 -17.23
N LEU A 185 4.70 14.22 -17.51
CA LEU A 185 3.66 14.17 -16.47
C LEU A 185 3.80 12.92 -15.59
N ALA A 186 4.09 11.76 -16.20
CA ALA A 186 4.36 10.54 -15.46
C ALA A 186 5.63 10.65 -14.61
N ALA A 187 6.70 11.25 -15.12
CA ALA A 187 7.94 11.47 -14.37
C ALA A 187 7.69 12.37 -13.15
N ILE A 188 6.94 13.47 -13.31
CA ILE A 188 6.54 14.36 -12.21
C ILE A 188 5.70 13.61 -11.16
N GLN A 189 4.94 12.59 -11.57
CA GLN A 189 4.16 11.77 -10.64
C GLN A 189 5.03 10.77 -9.87
N TYR A 190 5.96 10.09 -10.55
CA TYR A 190 6.76 9.02 -9.95
C TYR A 190 7.98 9.53 -9.16
N ILE A 191 8.64 10.61 -9.58
CA ILE A 191 9.85 11.12 -8.92
C ILE A 191 9.59 11.50 -7.45
N PRO A 192 8.55 12.27 -7.11
CA PRO A 192 8.24 12.59 -5.72
C PRO A 192 7.92 11.34 -4.90
N GLN A 193 7.27 10.34 -5.51
CA GLN A 193 6.97 9.07 -4.85
C GLN A 193 8.26 8.30 -4.54
N ILE A 194 9.20 8.24 -5.48
CA ILE A 194 10.51 7.61 -5.30
C ILE A 194 11.27 8.32 -4.16
N TRP A 195 11.33 9.65 -4.21
CA TRP A 195 12.01 10.46 -3.20
C TRP A 195 11.41 10.27 -1.82
N THR A 196 10.08 10.30 -1.71
CA THR A 196 9.36 10.14 -0.43
C THR A 196 9.56 8.73 0.13
N THR A 197 9.45 7.70 -0.71
CA THR A 197 9.69 6.31 -0.29
C THR A 197 11.12 6.11 0.22
N TYR A 198 12.09 6.73 -0.46
CA TYR A 198 13.49 6.68 -0.04
C TYR A 198 13.75 7.38 1.30
N HIS A 199 13.05 8.48 1.60
CA HIS A 199 13.24 9.22 2.86
C HIS A 199 12.45 8.62 4.03
N LEU A 200 11.22 8.16 3.79
CA LEU A 200 10.36 7.58 4.82
C LEU A 200 10.75 6.15 5.20
N LYS A 201 11.52 5.44 4.35
CA LYS A 201 11.92 4.04 4.57
C LYS A 201 10.74 3.08 4.78
N HIS A 202 9.55 3.45 4.33
CA HIS A 202 8.34 2.63 4.38
C HIS A 202 7.42 2.98 3.21
N VAL A 203 6.61 2.01 2.77
CA VAL A 203 5.79 2.10 1.54
C VAL A 203 4.44 2.78 1.77
N GLY A 204 4.06 2.99 3.02
CA GLY A 204 2.78 3.60 3.38
C GLY A 204 1.61 2.82 2.80
N SER A 205 0.64 3.52 2.19
CA SER A 205 -0.60 2.91 1.68
C SER A 205 -0.51 2.29 0.28
N LEU A 206 0.68 2.19 -0.31
CA LEU A 206 0.85 1.71 -1.69
C LEU A 206 0.65 0.19 -1.79
N SER A 207 -0.12 -0.26 -2.80
CA SER A 207 -0.37 -1.68 -3.01
C SER A 207 0.81 -2.36 -3.71
N ILE A 208 1.70 -2.99 -2.93
CA ILE A 208 2.80 -3.82 -3.44
C ILE A 208 2.29 -4.90 -4.43
N PRO A 209 1.18 -5.63 -4.17
CA PRO A 209 0.67 -6.64 -5.11
C PRO A 209 0.30 -6.08 -6.48
N MET A 210 -0.32 -4.89 -6.52
CA MET A 210 -0.68 -4.21 -7.76
C MET A 210 0.56 -3.88 -8.60
N MET A 211 1.63 -3.40 -7.95
CA MET A 211 2.89 -3.08 -8.63
C MET A 211 3.63 -4.32 -9.13
N CYS A 212 3.58 -5.44 -8.40
CA CYS A 212 4.19 -6.71 -8.82
C CYS A 212 3.59 -7.25 -10.13
N ILE A 213 2.30 -7.02 -10.36
CA ILE A 213 1.63 -7.42 -11.61
C ILE A 213 1.90 -6.39 -12.70
N GLN A 214 1.81 -5.10 -12.38
CA GLN A 214 1.90 -4.03 -13.37
C GLN A 214 3.30 -3.79 -13.92
N THR A 215 4.35 -3.86 -13.10
CA THR A 215 5.72 -3.62 -13.57
C THR A 215 6.13 -4.58 -14.70
N PRO A 216 6.05 -5.91 -14.56
CA PRO A 216 6.35 -6.83 -15.65
C PRO A 216 5.34 -6.73 -16.80
N GLY A 217 4.06 -6.51 -16.48
CA GLY A 217 3.01 -6.29 -17.48
C GLY A 217 3.27 -5.06 -18.36
N GLY A 218 3.77 -3.98 -17.78
CA GLY A 218 4.12 -2.73 -18.48
C GLY A 218 5.31 -2.89 -19.42
N LEU A 219 6.33 -3.66 -19.03
CA LEU A 219 7.45 -4.01 -19.91
C LEU A 219 7.01 -4.91 -21.07
N LEU A 220 6.22 -5.95 -20.77
CA LEU A 220 5.64 -6.82 -21.78
C LEU A 220 4.76 -6.01 -22.75
N PHE A 221 4.02 -5.05 -22.22
CA PHE A 221 3.17 -4.18 -23.01
C PHE A 221 3.97 -3.25 -23.93
N ALA A 222 5.02 -2.62 -23.41
CA ALA A 222 5.96 -1.84 -24.21
C ALA A 222 6.59 -2.67 -25.35
N ALA A 223 7.01 -3.90 -25.05
CA ALA A 223 7.54 -4.83 -26.05
C ALA A 223 6.49 -5.17 -27.13
N SER A 224 5.23 -5.38 -26.75
CA SER A 224 4.14 -5.63 -27.69
C SER A 224 3.86 -4.43 -28.60
N LEU A 225 3.96 -3.20 -28.07
CA LEU A 225 3.81 -1.96 -28.84
C LEU A 225 5.00 -1.74 -29.78
N PHE A 226 6.23 -2.05 -29.34
CA PHE A 226 7.41 -2.03 -30.19
C PHE A 226 7.27 -3.01 -31.35
N GLY A 227 6.80 -4.24 -31.10
CA GLY A 227 6.55 -5.22 -32.17
C GLY A 227 5.51 -4.77 -33.20
N ARG A 228 4.52 -3.95 -32.78
CA ARG A 228 3.45 -3.44 -33.66
C ARG A 228 3.83 -2.17 -34.42
N LEU A 229 4.44 -1.20 -33.74
CA LEU A 229 4.70 0.15 -34.27
C LEU A 229 6.15 0.33 -34.74
N GLY A 230 7.06 -0.58 -34.37
CA GLY A 230 8.49 -0.47 -34.61
C GLY A 230 9.12 0.78 -34.01
N TRP A 231 10.21 1.23 -34.62
CA TRP A 231 10.93 2.44 -34.23
C TRP A 231 10.13 3.73 -34.43
N ALA A 232 9.19 3.74 -35.37
CA ALA A 232 8.32 4.90 -35.62
C ALA A 232 7.36 5.18 -34.45
N GLY A 233 7.08 4.18 -33.61
CA GLY A 233 6.22 4.30 -32.44
C GLY A 233 6.92 4.63 -31.13
N TRP A 234 8.16 5.13 -31.16
CA TRP A 234 8.96 5.39 -29.95
C TRP A 234 8.26 6.27 -28.92
N SER A 235 7.49 7.27 -29.38
CA SER A 235 6.75 8.17 -28.52
C SER A 235 5.56 7.50 -27.82
N THR A 236 5.16 6.30 -28.26
CA THR A 236 4.13 5.48 -27.62
C THR A 236 4.75 4.47 -26.66
N TRP A 237 5.60 3.54 -27.14
CA TRP A 237 6.15 2.48 -26.31
C TRP A 237 7.17 2.99 -25.28
N GLY A 238 7.86 4.10 -25.59
CA GLY A 238 8.87 4.70 -24.71
C GLY A 238 8.29 5.21 -23.39
N ILE A 239 7.04 5.69 -23.39
CA ILE A 239 6.33 6.10 -22.17
C ILE A 239 6.21 4.90 -21.22
N TYR A 240 5.82 3.74 -21.76
CA TYR A 240 5.60 2.53 -20.96
C TYR A 240 6.89 1.99 -20.37
N ILE A 241 8.01 2.04 -21.12
CA ILE A 241 9.33 1.71 -20.59
C ILE A 241 9.69 2.64 -19.43
N LEU A 242 9.56 3.96 -19.63
CA LEU A 242 9.84 4.94 -18.59
C LEU A 242 9.03 4.67 -17.32
N THR A 243 7.71 4.50 -17.46
CA THR A 243 6.82 4.24 -16.33
C THR A 243 7.11 2.92 -15.65
N ALA A 244 7.42 1.86 -16.40
CA ALA A 244 7.73 0.55 -15.83
C ALA A 244 9.06 0.55 -15.06
N ILE A 245 10.07 1.29 -15.54
CA ILE A 245 11.33 1.47 -14.81
C ILE A 245 11.08 2.25 -13.51
N MET A 246 10.37 3.37 -13.58
CA MET A 246 10.07 4.18 -12.39
C MET A 246 9.23 3.40 -11.36
N GLN A 247 8.21 2.68 -11.83
CA GLN A 247 7.38 1.81 -10.98
C GLN A 247 8.21 0.65 -10.42
N GLY A 248 9.12 0.07 -11.19
CA GLY A 248 10.05 -0.96 -10.75
C GLY A 248 11.00 -0.49 -9.65
N VAL A 249 11.51 0.74 -9.73
CA VAL A 249 12.34 1.35 -8.67
C VAL A 249 11.55 1.50 -7.37
N VAL A 250 10.31 2.00 -7.44
CA VAL A 250 9.43 2.10 -6.25
C VAL A 250 9.12 0.71 -5.69
N LEU A 251 8.84 -0.27 -6.55
CA LEU A 251 8.55 -1.64 -6.13
C LEU A 251 9.76 -2.26 -5.42
N PHE A 252 10.97 -2.10 -5.97
CA PHE A 252 12.19 -2.60 -5.37
C PHE A 252 12.43 -2.00 -3.98
N MET A 253 12.37 -0.67 -3.86
CA MET A 253 12.49 0.00 -2.57
C MET A 253 11.42 -0.49 -1.59
N GLY A 254 10.19 -0.67 -2.08
CA GLY A 254 9.09 -1.05 -1.22
C GLY A 254 9.18 -2.47 -0.68
N VAL A 255 9.56 -3.41 -1.54
CA VAL A 255 9.87 -4.79 -1.12
C VAL A 255 11.04 -4.79 -0.13
N TYR A 256 12.11 -4.04 -0.42
CA TYR A 256 13.28 -3.95 0.47
C TYR A 256 12.92 -3.43 1.87
N TYR A 257 12.18 -2.33 1.97
CA TYR A 257 11.80 -1.74 3.26
C TYR A 257 10.78 -2.58 4.04
N GLU A 258 9.84 -3.23 3.35
CA GLU A 258 8.91 -4.17 3.96
C GLU A 258 9.65 -5.38 4.57
N PHE A 259 10.64 -5.93 3.85
CA PHE A 259 11.48 -7.00 4.38
C PHE A 259 12.34 -6.55 5.57
N ALA A 260 12.89 -5.34 5.51
CA ALA A 260 13.68 -4.78 6.61
C ALA A 260 12.84 -4.60 7.89
N ALA A 261 11.64 -4.00 7.77
CA ALA A 261 10.74 -3.79 8.90
C ALA A 261 10.30 -5.11 9.55
N ARG A 262 9.97 -6.14 8.74
CA ARG A 262 9.62 -7.47 9.25
C ARG A 262 10.75 -8.13 10.02
N ARG A 263 12.00 -7.91 9.60
CA ARG A 263 13.17 -8.44 10.28
C ARG A 263 13.37 -7.77 11.64
N GLU A 264 13.22 -6.45 11.71
CA GLU A 264 13.29 -5.69 12.96
C GLU A 264 12.18 -6.11 13.93
N GLU A 265 10.95 -6.28 13.45
CA GLU A 265 9.84 -6.79 14.27
C GLU A 265 10.09 -8.20 14.82
N GLN A 266 10.69 -9.09 14.01
CA GLN A 266 11.04 -10.43 14.46
C GLN A 266 12.11 -10.40 15.54
N GLU A 267 13.15 -9.60 15.35
CA GLU A 267 14.24 -9.43 16.33
C GLU A 267 13.70 -8.85 17.65
N GLN A 268 12.84 -7.84 17.59
CA GLN A 268 12.20 -7.27 18.79
C GLN A 268 11.34 -8.30 19.52
N ARG A 269 10.52 -9.10 18.79
CA ARG A 269 9.73 -10.18 19.40
C ARG A 269 10.61 -11.24 20.08
N HIS A 270 11.76 -11.57 19.49
CA HIS A 270 12.71 -12.50 20.11
C HIS A 270 13.29 -11.94 21.40
N LEU A 271 13.66 -10.65 21.43
CA LEU A 271 14.17 -9.97 22.63
C LEU A 271 13.10 -9.88 23.73
N ASP A 272 11.87 -9.51 23.38
CA ASP A 272 10.75 -9.43 24.34
C ASP A 272 10.44 -10.80 24.94
N GLN A 273 10.54 -11.87 24.15
CA GLN A 273 10.31 -13.24 24.61
C GLN A 273 11.46 -13.77 25.50
N GLN A 274 12.70 -13.37 25.22
CA GLN A 274 13.84 -13.65 26.11
C GLN A 274 13.68 -12.92 27.46
N ALA A 275 13.34 -11.64 27.44
CA ALA A 275 13.11 -10.85 28.65
C ALA A 275 11.95 -11.42 29.50
N ALA A 276 10.86 -11.88 28.88
CA ALA A 276 9.75 -12.53 29.58
C ALA A 276 10.17 -13.87 30.24
N ASN A 277 11.00 -14.67 29.56
CA ASN A 277 11.52 -15.92 30.11
C ASN A 277 12.47 -15.67 31.30
N GLU A 278 13.32 -14.66 31.23
CA GLU A 278 14.20 -14.28 32.35
C GLU A 278 13.41 -13.78 33.56
N GLN A 279 12.36 -12.99 33.35
CA GLN A 279 11.46 -12.55 34.42
C GLN A 279 10.71 -13.73 35.08
N SER A 280 10.34 -14.76 34.31
CA SER A 280 9.73 -15.97 34.87
C SER A 280 10.73 -16.90 35.57
N ALA A 281 12.04 -16.74 35.31
CA ALA A 281 13.12 -17.48 35.97
C ALA A 281 13.69 -16.76 37.21
N GLY A 282 13.28 -15.51 37.47
CA GLY A 282 13.59 -14.81 38.71
C GLY A 282 13.02 -15.56 39.93
N PRO A 283 13.66 -15.48 41.11
CA PRO A 283 13.19 -16.17 42.31
C PRO A 283 11.75 -15.76 42.61
N ARG A 284 10.80 -16.68 42.38
CA ARG A 284 9.39 -16.49 42.77
C ARG A 284 9.39 -16.13 44.24
N ARG A 285 8.94 -14.91 44.56
CA ARG A 285 8.67 -14.51 45.95
C ARG A 285 7.74 -15.59 46.51
N PRO A 286 8.12 -16.31 47.57
CA PRO A 286 7.24 -17.33 48.12
C PRO A 286 5.90 -16.66 48.42
N THR A 287 4.82 -17.25 47.91
CA THR A 287 3.46 -16.84 48.22
C THR A 287 3.33 -16.89 49.74
N ALA A 288 3.30 -15.73 50.38
CA ALA A 288 2.98 -15.65 51.79
C ALA A 288 1.53 -16.09 51.93
N ASN A 289 1.30 -17.36 52.29
CA ASN A 289 0.01 -17.76 52.83
C ASN A 289 -0.23 -16.85 54.04
N ARG A 290 -1.16 -15.90 53.89
CA ARG A 290 -1.69 -15.11 55.00
C ARG A 290 -2.39 -16.11 55.95
N THR A 291 -1.64 -16.69 56.87
CA THR A 291 -2.15 -17.59 57.91
C THR A 291 -2.76 -16.83 59.09
N TYR A 292 -2.94 -15.51 58.98
CA TYR A 292 -3.59 -14.71 60.02
C TYR A 292 -5.07 -15.08 60.25
N SER A 293 -5.66 -15.93 59.42
CA SER A 293 -7.06 -16.37 59.55
C SER A 293 -7.25 -17.85 59.88
N GLU A 294 -6.19 -18.63 60.14
CA GLU A 294 -6.37 -20.02 60.58
C GLU A 294 -6.93 -20.02 62.01
N GLY A 295 -8.19 -20.43 62.19
CA GLY A 295 -8.85 -20.58 63.51
C GLY A 295 -10.03 -19.65 63.79
N TRP A 296 -10.26 -18.62 62.96
CA TRP A 296 -11.39 -17.70 63.12
C TRP A 296 -12.75 -18.41 62.99
N GLU A 297 -12.82 -19.43 62.14
CA GLU A 297 -14.03 -20.25 61.93
C GLU A 297 -14.46 -21.04 63.18
N ARG A 298 -13.52 -21.30 64.11
CA ARG A 298 -13.77 -22.03 65.36
C ARG A 298 -13.92 -21.11 66.58
N GLY A 299 -13.94 -19.78 66.38
CA GLY A 299 -14.05 -18.82 67.48
C GLY A 299 -12.84 -18.74 68.41
N LEU A 300 -11.73 -19.41 68.07
CA LEU A 300 -10.52 -19.44 68.87
C LEU A 300 -9.78 -18.10 68.77
N PRO A 301 -9.20 -17.60 69.87
CA PRO A 301 -8.50 -16.34 69.87
C PRO A 301 -7.20 -16.40 69.04
N GLY A 302 -6.63 -15.22 68.77
CA GLY A 302 -5.36 -15.08 68.05
C GLY A 302 -4.16 -15.63 68.83
N PRO A 303 -2.97 -15.73 68.20
CA PRO A 303 -1.75 -16.15 68.89
C PRO A 303 -1.39 -15.25 70.08
N PHE A 304 -0.69 -15.82 71.07
CA PHE A 304 -0.16 -15.16 72.28
C PHE A 304 -1.21 -14.68 73.28
N THR A 305 -2.30 -15.44 73.43
CA THR A 305 -3.28 -15.16 74.47
C THR A 305 -2.73 -15.52 75.84
N GLY A 306 -2.96 -14.69 76.86
CA GLY A 306 -2.40 -14.91 78.20
C GLY A 306 -2.93 -16.15 78.94
N HIS A 307 -4.06 -16.73 78.50
CA HIS A 307 -4.73 -17.90 79.10
C HIS A 307 -5.48 -18.73 78.04
N PRO A 308 -4.79 -19.46 77.14
CA PRO A 308 -5.42 -20.23 76.07
C PRO A 308 -6.40 -21.30 76.59
N GLU A 309 -6.15 -21.85 77.78
CA GLU A 309 -7.01 -22.83 78.46
C GLU A 309 -8.43 -22.34 78.77
N LEU A 310 -8.66 -21.02 78.83
CA LEU A 310 -9.98 -20.44 79.12
C LEU A 310 -10.88 -20.31 77.88
N TYR A 311 -10.31 -20.42 76.68
CA TYR A 311 -11.01 -20.17 75.41
C TYR A 311 -11.24 -21.44 74.59
N VAL A 312 -10.95 -22.59 75.18
CA VAL A 312 -10.89 -23.87 74.51
C VAL A 312 -11.98 -24.78 75.07
N GLU A 313 -12.75 -25.43 74.18
CA GLU A 313 -13.76 -26.43 74.55
C GLU A 313 -13.21 -27.86 74.55
N THR A 314 -12.18 -28.14 73.73
CA THR A 314 -11.60 -29.47 73.53
C THR A 314 -10.07 -29.46 73.59
N GLU A 315 -9.44 -30.57 73.99
CA GLU A 315 -7.97 -30.68 74.05
C GLU A 315 -7.30 -30.41 72.69
N GLU A 316 -7.97 -30.77 71.59
CA GLU A 316 -7.52 -30.50 70.21
C GLU A 316 -7.45 -29.00 69.87
N ASP A 317 -8.32 -28.18 70.46
CA ASP A 317 -8.28 -26.73 70.24
C ASP A 317 -7.12 -26.07 70.97
N LEU A 318 -6.71 -26.62 72.12
CA LEU A 318 -5.53 -26.17 72.86
C LEU A 318 -4.26 -26.45 72.05
N ASP A 319 -4.13 -27.67 71.54
CA ASP A 319 -3.03 -28.08 70.66
C ASP A 319 -2.98 -27.21 69.40
N ALA A 320 -4.13 -26.91 68.80
CA ALA A 320 -4.21 -26.05 67.62
C ALA A 320 -3.79 -24.59 67.89
N ILE A 321 -4.03 -24.05 69.09
CA ILE A 321 -3.52 -22.73 69.50
C ILE A 321 -2.00 -22.78 69.68
N GLN A 322 -1.49 -23.79 70.38
CA GLN A 322 -0.04 -23.94 70.61
C GLN A 322 0.74 -24.14 69.32
N GLU A 323 0.28 -25.01 68.43
CA GLU A 323 0.93 -25.24 67.13
C GLU A 323 0.93 -23.96 66.27
N ARG A 324 -0.10 -23.13 66.39
CA ARG A 324 -0.16 -21.82 65.70
C ARG A 324 0.87 -20.84 66.27
N GLU A 325 1.02 -20.80 67.59
CA GLU A 325 2.04 -20.00 68.26
C GLU A 325 3.45 -20.46 67.88
N GLU A 326 3.73 -21.77 67.91
CA GLU A 326 5.01 -22.34 67.50
C GLU A 326 5.34 -22.02 66.03
N ARG A 327 4.35 -22.13 65.14
CA ARG A 327 4.51 -21.73 63.72
C ARG A 327 4.77 -20.23 63.59
N ALA A 328 4.16 -19.39 64.42
CA ALA A 328 4.41 -17.94 64.43
C ALA A 328 5.82 -17.61 64.96
N ILE A 329 6.25 -18.24 66.06
CA ILE A 329 7.59 -18.10 66.65
C ILE A 329 8.66 -18.59 65.65
N ALA A 330 8.43 -19.72 64.99
CA ALA A 330 9.34 -20.23 63.96
C ALA A 330 9.46 -19.28 62.75
N ARG A 331 8.40 -18.54 62.41
CA ARG A 331 8.42 -17.49 61.38
C ARG A 331 9.05 -16.20 61.86
N GLU A 332 8.88 -15.81 63.12
CA GLU A 332 9.54 -14.63 63.68
C GLU A 332 11.06 -14.84 63.80
N ASN A 333 11.48 -16.08 63.99
CA ASN A 333 12.88 -16.50 63.86
C ASN A 333 13.38 -16.59 62.40
N GLN A 334 12.56 -16.27 61.39
CA GLN A 334 13.04 -16.03 60.02
C GLN A 334 13.67 -14.64 59.90
N PRO A 335 14.74 -14.49 59.09
CA PRO A 335 15.79 -13.52 59.37
C PRO A 335 15.46 -12.13 58.83
N LEU A 336 14.71 -11.33 59.57
CA LEU A 336 14.65 -9.88 59.31
C LEU A 336 15.94 -9.16 59.75
N LEU A 337 16.78 -9.81 60.57
CA LEU A 337 17.99 -9.22 61.17
C LEU A 337 19.30 -10.02 60.98
N LYS A 338 19.35 -11.06 60.12
CA LYS A 338 20.67 -11.58 59.70
C LYS A 338 21.42 -10.49 58.91
N PRO A 339 22.77 -10.48 58.92
CA PRO A 339 23.55 -9.60 58.06
C PRO A 339 23.10 -9.77 56.60
N GLY A 340 22.41 -8.77 56.04
CA GLY A 340 21.81 -8.80 54.70
C GLY A 340 20.26 -8.78 54.65
N GLY A 341 19.55 -8.80 55.78
CA GLY A 341 18.10 -8.59 55.85
C GLY A 341 17.70 -7.11 55.66
N ILE A 342 16.42 -6.87 55.35
CA ILE A 342 15.83 -5.56 55.00
C ILE A 342 16.01 -4.49 56.11
N GLY A 343 16.33 -4.87 57.34
CA GLY A 343 16.58 -3.97 58.47
C GLY A 343 18.06 -3.73 58.84
N ASN A 344 19.03 -4.08 57.99
CA ASN A 344 20.44 -3.91 58.35
C ASN A 344 20.88 -2.42 58.27
N PRO A 345 21.21 -1.73 59.38
CA PRO A 345 21.47 -0.28 59.40
C PRO A 345 22.80 0.13 58.75
N LYS A 346 23.56 -0.80 58.16
CA LYS A 346 24.85 -0.55 57.49
C LYS A 346 24.78 -0.61 55.96
N LYS A 347 23.65 -0.22 55.36
CA LYS A 347 23.64 0.10 53.93
C LYS A 347 23.99 1.57 53.79
N ASN A 348 25.26 1.87 53.50
CA ASN A 348 25.69 3.22 53.15
C ASN A 348 24.84 3.69 51.96
N TYR A 349 23.91 4.60 52.22
CA TYR A 349 23.39 5.47 51.18
C TYR A 349 24.57 6.35 50.75
N HIS A 350 25.18 6.03 49.62
CA HIS A 350 25.95 7.04 48.90
C HIS A 350 24.94 8.06 48.36
N SER A 351 24.63 9.05 49.17
CA SER A 351 24.11 10.32 48.69
C SER A 351 25.23 10.95 47.86
N THR A 352 25.09 10.90 46.55
CA THR A 352 25.83 11.75 45.62
C THR A 352 25.59 13.20 46.03
N HIS A 353 26.62 13.82 46.59
CA HIS A 353 26.78 15.26 46.59
C HIS A 353 27.82 15.59 45.53
N ASP A 354 27.43 16.57 44.70
CA ASP A 354 28.14 17.28 43.63
C ASP A 354 28.11 16.67 42.22
#